data_AF-A0A1Y1Q9I6-F1
#
_entry.id   AF-A0A1Y1Q9I6-F1
#
_cell.length_a   1.000
_cell.length_b   1.000
_cell.length_c   1.000
_cell.angle_alpha   90.00
_cell.angle_beta   90.00
_cell.angle_gamma   90.00
#
_symmetry.space_group_name_H-M   'P 1'
#
loop_
_entity.id
_entity.type
_entity.pdbx_description
1 polymer ?
#
loop_
_entity_poly.entity_id
_entity_poly.type
_entity_poly.pdbx_seq_one_letter_code
_entity_poly.pdbx_strand_id
1 'polypeptide(L)'
;MSKVFSKRDVETGMMMGIMEVVDFHAYDLKYISAPDISYNPALGTGQLQVRDIHYVTLEERTVWEFCQLLDKKCIASKGGFVNWLQYANTYHWIK
;
A
#
# COMPACT_ATOMS: atom_id res chain seq x y z
N MET A 1 -4.27 -8.51 14.94
CA MET A 1 -4.74 -7.77 16.13
C MET A 1 -3.59 -7.51 17.10
N SER A 2 -3.61 -6.40 17.83
CA SER A 2 -2.62 -6.08 18.87
C SER A 2 -3.28 -6.00 20.24
N LYS A 3 -2.60 -6.47 21.29
CA LYS A 3 -2.98 -6.19 22.69
C LYS A 3 -2.16 -5.01 23.18
N VAL A 4 -2.84 -4.05 23.79
CA VAL A 4 -2.20 -2.87 24.39
C VAL A 4 -2.37 -2.97 25.89
N PHE A 5 -1.24 -2.98 26.59
CA PHE A 5 -1.20 -2.87 28.04
C PHE A 5 -0.71 -1.48 28.38
N SER A 6 -1.45 -0.73 29.19
CA SER A 6 -1.00 0.56 29.70
C SER A 6 -0.96 0.54 31.22
N LYS A 7 0.13 1.05 31.79
CA LYS A 7 0.30 1.23 33.23
C LYS A 7 0.83 2.62 33.50
N ARG A 8 0.22 3.33 34.44
CA ARG A 8 0.74 4.61 34.93
C ARG A 8 1.97 4.33 35.79
N ASP A 9 3.09 4.92 35.40
CA ASP A 9 4.30 4.97 36.20
C ASP A 9 4.08 5.92 37.39
N VAL A 10 4.35 5.43 38.59
CA VAL A 10 3.97 6.11 39.84
C VAL A 10 5.01 7.17 40.24
N GLU A 11 6.25 7.05 39.77
CA GLU A 11 7.33 8.01 40.05
C GLU A 11 7.32 9.18 39.07
N THR A 12 7.16 8.89 37.79
CA THR A 12 7.24 9.89 36.71
C THR A 12 5.87 10.45 36.32
N GLY A 13 4.78 9.78 36.75
CA GLY A 13 3.41 10.12 36.36
C GLY A 13 3.06 9.79 34.89
N MET A 14 4.02 9.26 34.13
CA MET A 14 3.88 8.95 32.71
C MET A 14 3.10 7.65 32.48
N MET A 15 2.43 7.53 31.32
CA MET A 15 1.75 6.30 30.94
C MET A 15 2.70 5.42 30.12
N MET A 16 3.06 4.27 30.68
CA MET A 16 3.87 3.26 30.00
C MET A 16 2.95 2.34 29.21
N GLY A 17 3.07 2.34 27.90
CA GLY A 17 2.34 1.46 26.99
C GLY A 17 3.23 0.35 26.44
N ILE A 18 2.83 -0.91 26.61
CA ILE A 18 3.42 -2.06 25.91
C ILE A 18 2.40 -2.53 24.88
N MET A 19 2.79 -2.49 23.60
CA MET A 19 2.00 -3.02 22.50
C MET A 19 2.59 -4.36 22.08
N GLU A 20 1.82 -5.42 22.27
CA GLU A 20 2.15 -6.76 21.80
C GLU A 20 1.43 -7.02 20.46
N VAL A 21 2.19 -7.40 19.44
CA VAL A 21 1.63 -7.89 18.18
C VAL A 21 1.21 -9.34 18.40
N VAL A 22 -0.08 -9.57 18.56
CA VAL A 22 -0.64 -10.90 18.88
C VAL A 22 -0.97 -11.68 17.62
N ASP A 23 -1.32 -10.97 16.55
CA ASP A 23 -1.70 -11.58 15.28
C ASP A 23 -1.52 -10.58 14.13
N PHE A 24 -1.08 -11.05 12.96
CA PHE A 24 -0.87 -10.22 11.78
C PHE A 24 -1.27 -10.99 10.51
N HIS A 25 -1.82 -10.27 9.55
CA HIS A 25 -2.04 -10.79 8.20
C HIS A 25 -0.90 -10.31 7.30
N ALA A 26 -0.27 -11.26 6.61
CA ALA A 26 0.75 -10.99 5.60
C ALA A 26 0.25 -11.48 4.24
N TYR A 27 0.34 -10.61 3.25
CA TYR A 27 -0.05 -10.89 1.88
C TYR A 27 1.07 -10.46 0.94
N ASP A 28 1.27 -11.23 -0.14
CA ASP A 28 2.08 -10.76 -1.26
C ASP A 28 1.23 -9.78 -2.07
N LEU A 29 1.74 -8.55 -2.22
CA LEU A 29 1.09 -7.47 -2.95
C LEU A 29 0.67 -7.88 -4.37
N LYS A 30 1.45 -8.77 -5.01
CA LYS A 30 1.17 -9.30 -6.35
C LYS A 30 -0.22 -9.90 -6.46
N TYR A 31 -0.67 -10.57 -5.41
CA TYR A 31 -1.92 -11.31 -5.39
C TYR A 31 -3.10 -10.48 -4.90
N ILE A 32 -2.91 -9.24 -4.44
CA ILE A 32 -4.04 -8.40 -4.03
C ILE A 32 -4.91 -8.09 -5.26
N SER A 33 -6.21 -8.29 -5.14
CA SER A 33 -7.14 -8.19 -6.27
C SER A 33 -7.14 -6.78 -6.91
N ALA A 34 -7.42 -6.71 -8.20
CA ALA A 34 -7.42 -5.43 -8.92
C ALA A 34 -8.37 -4.35 -8.33
N PRO A 35 -9.57 -4.66 -7.79
CA PRO A 35 -10.44 -3.69 -7.13
C PRO A 35 -9.90 -3.15 -5.79
N ASP A 36 -9.00 -3.89 -5.14
CA ASP A 36 -8.40 -3.51 -3.85
C ASP A 36 -7.15 -2.63 -4.02
N ILE A 37 -6.64 -2.49 -5.25
CA ILE A 37 -5.48 -1.65 -5.58
C ILE A 37 -5.93 -0.40 -6.35
N SER A 38 -5.46 0.76 -5.90
CA SER A 38 -5.69 2.05 -6.56
C SER A 38 -4.49 2.99 -6.43
N TYR A 39 -4.52 4.10 -7.16
CA TYR A 39 -3.56 5.19 -7.03
C TYR A 39 -4.30 6.47 -6.67
N ASN A 40 -3.83 7.18 -5.64
CA ASN A 40 -4.43 8.45 -5.22
C ASN A 40 -3.73 9.65 -5.86
N PRO A 41 -4.44 10.46 -6.66
CA PRO A 41 -3.86 11.62 -7.34
C PRO A 41 -3.58 12.84 -6.44
N ALA A 42 -4.17 12.89 -5.23
CA ALA A 42 -4.27 14.10 -4.42
C ALA A 42 -2.94 14.61 -3.82
N LEU A 43 -1.90 13.78 -3.73
CA LEU A 43 -0.65 14.10 -3.01
C LEU A 43 0.58 14.25 -3.93
N GLY A 44 0.37 14.66 -5.18
CA GLY A 44 1.47 15.06 -6.08
C GLY A 44 2.15 13.89 -6.81
N THR A 45 2.48 12.80 -6.12
CA THR A 45 3.32 11.69 -6.64
C THR A 45 2.57 10.44 -7.10
N GLY A 46 1.25 10.36 -6.91
CA GLY A 46 0.47 9.16 -7.28
C GLY A 46 0.80 7.99 -6.36
N GLN A 47 0.35 8.05 -5.10
CA GLN A 47 0.63 7.03 -4.11
C GLN A 47 -0.19 5.76 -4.39
N LEU A 48 0.46 4.59 -4.40
CA LEU A 48 -0.21 3.29 -4.41
C LEU A 48 -0.99 3.13 -3.10
N GLN A 49 -2.27 2.81 -3.22
CA GLN A 49 -3.17 2.54 -2.11
C GLN A 49 -3.73 1.13 -2.23
N VAL A 50 -3.85 0.50 -1.07
CA VAL A 50 -4.53 -0.78 -0.92
C VAL A 50 -5.72 -0.54 0.02
N ARG A 51 -6.87 -1.15 -0.29
CA ARG A 51 -8.02 -1.20 0.61
C ARG A 51 -7.60 -1.77 1.97
N ASP A 52 -8.39 -1.52 3.01
CA ASP A 52 -8.17 -2.09 4.34
C ASP A 52 -7.79 -3.58 4.24
N ILE A 53 -6.61 -3.91 4.80
CA ILE A 53 -5.95 -5.21 4.71
C ILE A 53 -6.78 -6.36 5.30
N HIS A 54 -7.81 -6.06 6.09
CA HIS A 54 -8.73 -7.08 6.62
C HIS A 54 -9.78 -7.53 5.59
N TYR A 55 -9.95 -6.80 4.48
CA TYR A 55 -11.01 -7.01 3.49
C TYR A 55 -10.48 -7.11 2.06
N VAL A 56 -9.19 -7.40 1.90
CA VAL A 56 -8.58 -7.61 0.59
C VAL A 56 -8.88 -9.02 0.07
N THR A 57 -9.22 -9.12 -1.20
CA THR A 57 -9.38 -10.38 -1.91
C THR A 57 -8.07 -10.73 -2.62
N LEU A 58 -7.78 -12.02 -2.77
CA LEU A 58 -6.61 -12.49 -3.51
C LEU A 58 -7.01 -12.99 -4.90
N GLU A 59 -6.19 -12.69 -5.91
CA GLU A 59 -6.26 -13.28 -7.25
C GLU A 59 -4.88 -13.76 -7.69
N GLU A 60 -4.83 -14.92 -8.35
CA GLU A 60 -3.58 -15.42 -8.92
C GLU A 60 -3.21 -14.62 -10.17
N ARG A 61 -1.96 -14.17 -10.22
CA ARG A 61 -1.38 -13.54 -11.40
C ARG A 61 0.13 -13.64 -11.42
N THR A 62 0.70 -13.52 -12.61
CA THR A 62 2.12 -13.39 -12.84
C THR A 62 2.62 -11.99 -12.44
N VAL A 63 3.94 -11.87 -12.23
CA VAL A 63 4.58 -10.57 -11.99
C VAL A 63 4.33 -9.61 -13.15
N TRP A 64 4.31 -10.13 -14.38
CA TRP A 64 4.09 -9.31 -15.57
C TRP A 64 2.67 -8.72 -15.63
N GLU A 65 1.64 -9.55 -15.37
CA GLU A 65 0.26 -9.09 -15.28
C GLU A 65 0.07 -8.07 -14.16
N PHE A 66 0.79 -8.24 -13.05
CA PHE A 66 0.79 -7.28 -11.95
C PHE A 66 1.41 -5.94 -12.36
N CYS A 67 2.56 -5.92 -13.04
CA CYS A 67 3.14 -4.69 -13.59
C CYS A 67 2.18 -3.97 -14.54
N GLN A 68 1.55 -4.71 -15.46
CA GLN A 68 0.55 -4.15 -16.37
C GLN A 68 -0.67 -3.56 -15.65
N LEU A 69 -1.11 -4.18 -14.54
CA LEU A 69 -2.16 -3.65 -13.69
C LEU A 69 -1.74 -2.31 -13.06
N LEU A 70 -0.53 -2.24 -12.50
CA LEU A 70 -0.01 -1.02 -11.90
C LEU A 70 0.07 0.11 -12.92
N ASP A 71 0.59 -0.16 -14.12
CA ASP A 71 0.66 0.82 -15.21
C ASP A 71 -0.72 1.34 -15.60
N LYS A 72 -1.69 0.43 -15.83
CA LYS A 72 -3.07 0.80 -16.15
C LYS A 72 -3.70 1.69 -15.07
N LYS A 73 -3.51 1.33 -13.81
CA LYS A 73 -4.07 2.08 -12.66
C LYS A 73 -3.36 3.43 -12.48
N CYS A 74 -2.05 3.48 -12.70
CA CYS A 74 -1.26 4.70 -12.65
C CYS A 74 -1.71 5.69 -13.73
N ILE A 75 -1.78 5.22 -14.98
CA ILE A 75 -2.26 6.00 -16.15
C ILE A 75 -3.68 6.54 -15.89
N ALA A 76 -4.57 5.70 -15.34
CA ALA A 76 -5.94 6.10 -15.02
C ALA A 76 -6.03 7.13 -13.87
N SER A 77 -5.07 7.15 -12.95
CA SER A 77 -5.13 7.99 -11.74
C SER A 77 -4.79 9.45 -11.98
N LYS A 78 -3.79 9.77 -12.83
CA LYS A 78 -3.31 11.15 -13.00
C LYS A 78 -2.55 11.36 -14.30
N GLY A 79 -3.00 12.31 -15.12
CA GLY A 79 -2.22 12.84 -16.26
C GLY A 79 -2.05 11.88 -17.44
N GLY A 80 -2.73 10.72 -17.41
CA GLY A 80 -2.75 9.77 -18.52
C GLY A 80 -1.38 9.19 -18.88
N PHE A 81 -1.29 8.70 -20.10
CA PHE A 81 -0.07 8.07 -20.61
C PHE A 81 1.13 9.02 -20.64
N VAL A 82 0.93 10.31 -20.88
CA VAL A 82 2.01 11.31 -20.96
C VAL A 82 2.76 11.42 -19.63
N ASN A 83 2.03 11.49 -18.52
CA ASN A 83 2.62 11.58 -17.20
C ASN A 83 3.30 10.25 -16.80
N TRP A 84 2.68 9.12 -17.13
CA TRP A 84 3.31 7.81 -16.95
C TRP A 84 4.64 7.71 -17.73
N LEU A 85 4.67 8.16 -18.98
CA LEU A 85 5.88 8.17 -19.81
C LEU A 85 6.97 9.08 -19.23
N GLN A 86 6.58 10.24 -18.67
CA GLN A 86 7.52 11.13 -17.98
C GLN A 86 8.16 10.43 -16.77
N TYR A 87 7.37 9.71 -15.96
CA TYR A 87 7.90 8.89 -14.87
C TYR A 87 8.80 7.76 -15.37
N ALA A 88 8.36 7.04 -16.41
CA ALA A 88 9.12 5.94 -17.00
C ALA A 88 10.50 6.40 -17.51
N ASN A 89 10.58 7.58 -18.11
CA ASN A 89 11.85 8.19 -18.54
C ASN A 89 12.69 8.66 -17.35
N THR A 90 12.07 9.36 -16.38
CA THR A 90 12.76 9.91 -15.20
C THR A 90 13.39 8.82 -14.33
N TYR A 91 12.69 7.70 -14.18
CA TYR A 91 13.11 6.58 -13.34
C TYR A 91 13.66 5.39 -14.16
N HIS A 92 13.88 5.56 -15.46
CA HIS A 92 14.48 4.57 -16.36
C HIS A 92 13.78 3.20 -16.37
N TRP A 93 12.45 3.19 -16.34
CA TRP A 93 11.65 1.96 -16.45
C TRP A 93 11.70 1.36 -17.85
N ILE A 94 11.90 2.21 -18.85
CA ILE A 94 12.08 1.87 -20.25
C ILE A 94 13.47 2.31 -20.69
N LYS A 95 14.07 1.56 -21.62
CA LYS A 95 15.38 1.84 -22.21
C LYS A 95 15.24 2.41 -23.61
#